data_AF-A0A660TIK4-F1
#
_entry.id   AF-A0A660TIK4-F1
#
_cell.length_a   1.000
_cell.length_b   1.000
_cell.length_c   1.000
_cell.angle_alpha   90.00
_cell.angle_beta   90.00
_cell.angle_gamma   90.00
#
_symmetry.space_group_name_H-M   'P 1'
#
loop_
_entity.id
_entity.type
_entity.pdbx_description
1 polymer ?
#
loop_
_entity_poly.entity_id
_entity_poly.type
_entity_poly.pdbx_seq_one_letter_code
_entity_poly.pdbx_strand_id
1 'polypeptide(L)'
;MHNPPINLSAINNFERESNKKAGIISFFCDWSCSFPTQDLKAIVDYKAVPLITWEPWLINDKDKISLDSIIKRKWDEYIASWAKEAKDFGYPFFLR
;
A
#
# COMPACT_ATOMS: atom_id res chain seq x y z
N MET A 1 -11.14 -4.95 7.98
CA MET A 1 -11.57 -3.61 7.53
C MET A 1 -10.61 -3.22 6.42
N HIS A 2 -11.13 -2.76 5.28
CA HIS A 2 -10.34 -2.40 4.10
C HIS A 2 -9.87 -0.94 4.26
N ASN A 3 -8.60 -0.65 3.95
CA ASN A 3 -8.16 0.74 3.89
C ASN A 3 -9.01 1.49 2.84
N PRO A 4 -9.37 2.77 3.04
CA PRO A 4 -10.20 3.46 2.07
C PRO A 4 -9.47 3.50 0.72
N PRO A 5 -10.15 3.20 -0.40
CA PRO A 5 -9.56 3.23 -1.73
C PRO A 5 -8.93 4.59 -2.04
N ILE A 6 -7.94 4.60 -2.92
CA ILE A 6 -7.27 5.81 -3.36
C ILE A 6 -8.28 6.85 -3.89
N ASN A 7 -8.16 8.06 -3.36
CA ASN A 7 -9.01 9.18 -3.76
C ASN A 7 -8.47 9.89 -5.01
N LEU A 8 -8.90 9.43 -6.19
CA LEU A 8 -8.54 10.05 -7.47
C LEU A 8 -8.97 11.53 -7.59
N SER A 9 -10.01 11.96 -6.86
CA SER A 9 -10.45 13.37 -6.90
C SER A 9 -9.43 14.30 -6.25
N ALA A 10 -8.80 13.86 -5.15
CA ALA A 10 -7.73 14.62 -4.50
C ALA A 10 -6.50 14.72 -5.41
N ILE A 11 -6.16 13.64 -6.12
CA ILE A 11 -5.06 13.61 -7.08
C ILE A 11 -5.32 14.60 -8.23
N ASN A 12 -6.51 14.57 -8.83
CA ASN A 12 -6.89 15.49 -9.91
C ASN A 12 -6.91 16.95 -9.46
N ASN A 13 -7.30 17.22 -8.21
CA ASN A 13 -7.27 18.57 -7.65
C ASN A 13 -5.82 19.06 -7.48
N PHE A 14 -4.93 18.22 -6.95
CA PHE A 14 -3.50 18.52 -6.89
C PHE A 14 -2.92 18.85 -8.27
N GLU A 15 -3.25 18.07 -9.31
CA GLU A 15 -2.77 18.35 -10.68
C GLU A 15 -3.21 19.73 -11.17
N ARG A 16 -4.47 20.08 -10.93
CA ARG A 16 -5.07 21.34 -11.35
C ARG A 16 -4.42 22.53 -10.65
N GLU A 17 -4.19 22.41 -9.34
CA GLU A 17 -3.62 23.48 -8.51
C GLU A 17 -2.12 23.67 -8.76
N SER A 18 -1.38 22.57 -8.95
CA SER A 18 0.06 22.61 -9.16
C SER A 18 0.48 22.78 -10.62
N ASN A 19 -0.45 22.55 -11.56
CA ASN A 19 -0.17 22.40 -13.00
C ASN A 19 0.95 21.36 -13.26
N LYS A 20 1.00 20.31 -12.43
CA LYS A 20 1.97 19.21 -12.50
C LYS A 20 1.29 17.89 -12.24
N LYS A 21 1.68 16.88 -13.00
CA LYS A 21 1.28 15.49 -12.79
C LYS A 21 2.13 14.85 -11.69
N ALA A 22 1.50 14.14 -10.75
CA ALA A 22 2.22 13.40 -9.73
C ALA A 22 2.97 12.21 -10.36
N GLY A 23 4.29 12.13 -10.17
CA GLY A 23 5.09 11.00 -10.65
C GLY A 23 5.04 9.79 -9.72
N ILE A 24 4.78 10.02 -8.43
CA ILE A 24 4.62 8.99 -7.40
C ILE A 24 3.33 9.30 -6.62
N ILE A 25 2.52 8.27 -6.37
CA ILE A 25 1.36 8.38 -5.50
C ILE A 25 1.58 7.47 -4.31
N SER A 26 1.67 8.07 -3.13
CA SER A 26 1.87 7.38 -1.87
C SER A 26 0.54 7.11 -1.18
N PHE A 27 0.40 5.92 -0.61
CA PHE A 27 -0.68 5.57 0.30
C PHE A 27 -0.18 4.63 1.40
N PHE A 28 -1.05 4.35 2.36
CA PHE A 28 -0.74 3.57 3.56
C PHE A 28 -1.52 2.26 3.53
N CYS A 29 -1.07 1.26 4.27
CA CYS A 29 -1.81 0.04 4.57
C CYS A 29 -1.20 -0.60 5.82
N ASP A 30 -2.05 -0.97 6.78
CA ASP A 30 -1.62 -1.71 7.98
C ASP A 30 -1.50 -3.22 7.68
N TRP A 31 -1.05 -4.03 8.63
CA TRP A 31 -0.88 -5.48 8.42
C TRP A 31 -2.19 -6.28 8.48
N SER A 32 -3.35 -5.60 8.45
CA SER A 32 -4.66 -6.22 8.27
C SER A 32 -5.16 -6.16 6.83
N CYS A 33 -4.58 -5.33 5.95
CA CYS A 33 -4.98 -5.33 4.54
C CYS A 33 -4.33 -6.47 3.74
N SER A 34 -5.12 -7.01 2.80
CA SER A 34 -4.64 -7.81 1.68
C SER A 34 -3.79 -6.95 0.73
N PHE A 35 -3.11 -7.57 -0.24
CA PHE A 35 -2.36 -6.80 -1.23
C PHE A 35 -3.30 -5.86 -2.01
N PRO A 36 -2.98 -4.54 -2.11
CA PRO A 36 -3.92 -3.52 -2.59
C PRO A 36 -3.95 -3.40 -4.12
N THR A 37 -4.27 -4.49 -4.82
CA THR A 37 -4.24 -4.57 -6.30
C THR A 37 -5.04 -3.47 -6.99
N GLN A 38 -6.22 -3.15 -6.47
CA GLN A 38 -7.12 -2.16 -7.09
C GLN A 38 -6.52 -0.75 -7.04
N ASP A 39 -5.96 -0.36 -5.90
CA ASP A 39 -5.32 0.94 -5.69
C ASP A 39 -4.05 1.08 -6.54
N LEU A 40 -3.22 0.03 -6.55
CA LEU A 40 -2.02 0.01 -7.38
C LEU A 40 -2.36 0.11 -8.87
N LYS A 41 -3.39 -0.61 -9.33
CA LYS A 41 -3.85 -0.52 -10.71
C LYS A 41 -4.35 0.89 -11.05
N ALA A 42 -5.12 1.52 -10.15
CA ALA A 42 -5.61 2.88 -10.36
C ALA A 42 -4.44 3.88 -10.52
N ILE A 43 -3.38 3.76 -9.71
CA ILE A 43 -2.17 4.58 -9.83
C ILE A 43 -1.43 4.33 -11.16
N VAL A 44 -1.27 3.05 -11.54
CA VAL A 44 -0.60 2.67 -12.80
C VAL A 44 -1.38 3.17 -14.01
N ASP A 45 -2.71 3.04 -14.00
CA ASP A 45 -3.60 3.54 -15.05
C ASP A 45 -3.51 5.07 -15.15
N TYR A 46 -3.39 5.75 -14.01
CA TYR A 46 -3.12 7.19 -13.93
C TYR A 46 -1.71 7.58 -14.42
N LYS A 47 -0.80 6.63 -14.67
CA LYS A 47 0.60 6.84 -15.13
C LYS A 47 1.54 7.42 -14.07
N ALA A 48 1.33 7.06 -12.81
CA ALA A 48 2.29 7.29 -11.74
C ALA A 48 2.88 5.97 -11.21
N VAL A 49 3.95 6.04 -10.44
CA VAL A 49 4.51 4.89 -9.72
C VAL A 49 3.88 4.80 -8.33
N PRO A 50 3.32 3.66 -7.93
CA PRO A 50 2.78 3.52 -6.59
C PRO A 50 3.87 3.46 -5.51
N LEU A 51 3.60 4.05 -4.35
CA LEU A 51 4.37 3.84 -3.12
C LEU A 51 3.43 3.41 -2.00
N ILE A 52 3.67 2.21 -1.46
CA ILE A 52 2.95 1.68 -0.31
C ILE A 52 3.80 1.92 0.93
N THR A 53 3.24 2.58 1.94
CA THR A 53 3.75 2.49 3.31
C THR A 53 3.05 1.33 4.00
N TRP A 54 3.78 0.25 4.31
CA TRP A 54 3.22 -0.98 4.86
C TRP A 54 3.52 -1.09 6.35
N GLU A 55 2.52 -0.77 7.16
CA GLU A 55 2.72 -0.46 8.56
C GLU A 55 2.46 -1.67 9.45
N PRO A 56 3.45 -2.15 10.23
CA PRO A 56 3.34 -3.34 11.06
C PRO A 56 2.56 -3.06 12.34
N TRP A 57 1.29 -2.70 12.21
CA TRP A 57 0.30 -2.59 13.28
C TRP A 57 -1.08 -3.03 12.76
N LEU A 58 -2.07 -3.18 13.64
CA LEU A 58 -3.46 -3.43 13.26
C LEU A 58 -4.34 -2.29 13.78
N ILE A 59 -5.29 -1.80 12.99
CA ILE A 59 -6.13 -0.65 13.39
C ILE A 59 -6.88 -0.83 14.71
N ASN A 60 -7.24 -2.07 15.03
CA ASN A 60 -7.93 -2.40 16.28
C ASN A 60 -6.99 -2.70 17.45
N ASP A 61 -5.69 -2.89 17.19
CA ASP A 61 -4.68 -3.22 18.19
C ASP A 61 -3.28 -2.88 17.65
N LYS A 62 -2.82 -1.67 17.95
CA LYS A 62 -1.56 -1.14 17.39
C LYS A 62 -0.32 -1.78 17.98
N ASP A 63 -0.42 -2.37 19.17
CA ASP A 63 0.71 -2.95 19.91
C ASP A 63 0.84 -4.46 19.68
N LYS A 64 -0.13 -5.10 19.02
CA LYS A 64 -0.13 -6.54 18.74
C LYS A 64 1.07 -7.03 17.96
N ILE A 65 1.61 -6.17 17.09
CA ILE A 65 2.72 -6.51 16.20
C ILE A 65 3.98 -5.83 16.74
N SER A 66 4.83 -6.62 17.37
CA SER A 66 6.14 -6.18 17.83
C SER A 66 7.24 -6.63 16.87
N LEU A 67 8.36 -5.91 16.82
CA LEU A 67 9.53 -6.32 16.03
C LEU A 67 10.03 -7.72 16.41
N ASP A 68 9.99 -8.07 17.71
CA ASP A 68 10.33 -9.42 18.20
C ASP A 68 9.39 -10.49 17.62
N SER A 69 8.09 -10.21 17.50
CA SER A 69 7.13 -11.13 16.89
C SER A 69 7.40 -11.36 15.40
N ILE A 70 7.87 -10.33 14.69
CA ILE A 70 8.25 -10.40 13.28
C ILE A 70 9.53 -11.23 13.12
N ILE A 71 10.57 -10.95 13.90
CA ILE A 71 11.84 -11.70 13.87
C ILE A 71 11.63 -13.17 14.26
N LYS A 72 10.70 -13.44 15.18
CA LYS A 72 10.28 -14.81 15.54
C LYS A 72 9.32 -15.46 14.54
N ARG A 73 9.15 -14.86 13.37
CA ARG A 73 8.44 -15.45 12.21
C ARG A 73 6.94 -15.67 12.43
N LYS A 74 6.34 -14.98 13.41
CA LYS A 74 4.90 -15.14 13.71
C LYS A 74 3.98 -14.64 12.60
N TRP A 75 4.53 -13.85 11.66
CA TRP A 75 3.78 -13.22 10.57
C TRP A 75 4.27 -13.66 9.18
N ASP A 76 5.17 -14.64 9.10
CA ASP A 76 5.78 -15.08 7.82
C ASP A 76 4.73 -15.54 6.81
N GLU A 77 3.67 -16.22 7.25
CA GLU A 77 2.59 -16.68 6.37
C GLU A 77 1.85 -15.50 5.70
N TYR A 78 1.51 -14.48 6.49
CA TYR A 78 0.90 -13.25 5.98
C TYR A 78 1.85 -12.53 5.01
N ILE A 79 3.11 -12.35 5.39
CA ILE A 79 4.12 -11.68 4.55
C ILE A 79 4.33 -12.44 3.24
N ALA A 80 4.40 -13.78 3.28
CA ALA A 80 4.59 -14.61 2.10
C ALA A 80 3.38 -14.57 1.15
N SER A 81 2.16 -14.59 1.68
CA SER A 81 0.95 -14.42 0.86
C SER A 81 0.94 -13.05 0.18
N TRP A 82 1.23 -11.99 0.95
CA TRP A 82 1.30 -10.63 0.44
C TRP A 82 2.36 -10.48 -0.66
N ALA A 83 3.55 -11.06 -0.44
CA ALA A 83 4.65 -11.04 -1.41
C ALA A 83 4.32 -11.83 -2.70
N LYS A 84 3.53 -12.90 -2.60
CA LYS A 84 3.04 -13.64 -3.77
C LYS A 84 2.10 -12.79 -4.61
N GLU A 85 1.12 -12.15 -3.98
CA GLU A 85 0.20 -11.22 -4.66
C GLU A 85 0.96 -10.03 -5.27
N ALA A 86 1.98 -9.52 -4.57
CA ALA A 86 2.87 -8.49 -5.09
C ALA A 86 3.64 -8.90 -6.35
N LYS A 87 4.10 -10.15 -6.40
CA LYS A 87 4.73 -10.71 -7.60
C LYS A 87 3.72 -10.86 -8.74
N ASP A 88 2.53 -11.38 -8.43
CA ASP A 88 1.47 -11.64 -9.42
C ASP A 88 0.91 -10.34 -10.01
N PHE A 89 1.00 -9.22 -9.31
CA PHE A 89 0.60 -7.89 -9.81
C PHE A 89 1.35 -7.47 -11.08
N GLY A 90 2.65 -7.79 -11.19
CA GLY A 90 3.41 -7.63 -12.44
C GLY A 90 3.81 -6.20 -12.85
N TYR A 91 3.61 -5.19 -12.00
CA TYR A 91 4.08 -3.81 -12.23
C TYR A 91 4.99 -3.32 -11.10
N PRO A 92 5.96 -2.42 -11.39
CA PRO A 92 6.83 -1.86 -10.37
C PRO A 92 6.07 -0.95 -9.40
N PHE A 93 6.44 -1.03 -8.12
CA PHE A 93 5.99 -0.15 -7.05
C PHE A 93 7.09 -0.02 -5.98
N PHE A 94 7.00 1.02 -5.15
CA PHE A 94 7.86 1.17 -3.97
C PHE A 94 7.13 0.66 -2.72
N LEU A 95 7.88 0.01 -1.83
CA LEU A 95 7.42 -0.41 -0.51
C LEU A 95 8.28 0.27 0.55
N ARG A 96 7.64 0.84 1.58
CA ARG A 96 8.28 1.52 2.70
C ARG A 96 7.78 0.99 4.04
#